data_AF-A0A667W8Y1-F1
#
_entry.id   AF-A0A667W8Y1-F1
#
_cell.length_a   1.000
_cell.length_b   1.000
_cell.length_c   1.000
_cell.angle_alpha   90.00
_cell.angle_beta   90.00
_cell.angle_gamma   90.00
#
_symmetry.space_group_name_H-M   'P 1'
#
loop_
_entity.id
_entity.type
_entity.pdbx_description
1 polymer ?
#
loop_
_entity_poly.entity_id
_entity_poly.type
_entity_poly.pdbx_seq_one_letter_code
_entity_poly.pdbx_strand_id
1 'polypeptide(L)'
;MDLFGGGELGLLGGGEGLRDDVGVAGISWSASRLPHDMYPASGLALAAAYHDIKTRLASLERENSSIKRKLKHYEVKFPMISEFGEERTLCCSCEPVVKDTSAIQSETTNLQQRINSLTQELQKSKEREERLEDVIQAYEKIHLEKSNVQRDLDKMLLIYQLLIKMLINLTIKKHQNALRQE
;
A
#
# COMPACT_ATOMS: atom_id res chain seq x y z
N MET A 1 -22.67 35.22 -17.19
CA MET A 1 -23.02 35.14 -15.75
C MET A 1 -21.72 35.31 -14.99
N ASP A 2 -21.46 36.56 -14.63
CA ASP A 2 -20.46 36.93 -13.66
C ASP A 2 -20.89 36.47 -12.27
N LEU A 3 -19.98 35.90 -11.48
CA LEU A 3 -19.97 36.16 -10.06
C LEU A 3 -18.52 36.26 -9.58
N PHE A 4 -18.05 37.51 -9.63
CA PHE A 4 -16.84 38.05 -9.05
C PHE A 4 -16.80 37.88 -7.53
N GLY A 5 -15.57 37.81 -7.01
CA GLY A 5 -15.21 38.04 -5.60
C GLY A 5 -13.95 37.25 -5.27
N GLY A 6 -12.73 37.67 -5.60
CA GLY A 6 -12.21 39.04 -5.60
C GLY A 6 -11.64 39.34 -4.20
N GLY A 7 -10.34 39.13 -4.02
CA GLY A 7 -9.65 39.41 -2.74
C GLY A 7 -8.20 38.95 -2.67
N GLU A 8 -7.35 39.37 -3.62
CA GLU A 8 -5.92 39.48 -3.38
C GLU A 8 -5.66 40.61 -2.37
N LEU A 9 -4.99 40.29 -1.27
CA LEU A 9 -4.26 41.23 -0.42
C LEU A 9 -2.98 40.46 -0.04
N GLY A 10 -1.83 40.72 -0.65
CA GLY A 10 -1.16 42.02 -0.61
C GLY A 10 -0.18 42.02 0.57
N LEU A 11 0.88 41.22 0.46
CA LEU A 11 2.05 41.27 1.35
C LEU A 11 2.81 42.58 1.10
N LEU A 12 2.71 43.55 2.01
CA LEU A 12 3.60 44.72 2.01
C LEU A 12 3.83 45.27 3.43
N GLY A 13 5.12 45.38 3.77
CA GLY A 13 5.68 46.30 4.78
C GLY A 13 5.47 45.85 6.23
N GLY A 14 6.52 45.51 6.98
CA GLY A 14 7.71 46.31 7.24
C GLY A 14 7.53 46.94 8.62
N GLY A 15 8.14 46.39 9.65
CA GLY A 15 9.29 47.05 10.26
C GLY A 15 8.94 47.60 11.65
N GLU A 16 9.55 47.00 12.66
CA GLU A 16 10.22 47.67 13.78
C GLU A 16 9.46 48.72 14.62
N GLY A 17 9.39 48.47 15.93
CA GLY A 17 9.39 49.57 16.91
C GLY A 17 8.32 49.48 17.98
N LEU A 18 8.72 48.92 19.12
CA LEU A 18 8.17 49.16 20.44
C LEU A 18 7.72 50.62 20.62
N ARG A 19 6.46 50.84 20.95
CA ARG A 19 5.99 52.07 21.58
C ARG A 19 4.82 51.73 22.49
N ASP A 20 5.14 51.73 23.78
CA ASP A 20 4.21 51.74 24.88
C ASP A 20 3.30 52.98 24.81
N ASP A 21 2.15 52.85 25.45
CA ASP A 21 1.23 53.93 25.85
C ASP A 21 0.11 54.28 24.86
N VAL A 22 -1.00 53.53 24.95
CA VAL A 22 -2.35 54.08 24.76
C VAL A 22 -3.28 53.41 25.78
N GLY A 23 -3.72 54.20 26.75
CA GLY A 23 -4.70 53.80 27.75
C GLY A 23 -6.05 53.45 27.12
N VAL A 24 -6.54 52.25 27.45
CA VAL A 24 -7.96 51.91 27.25
C VAL A 24 -8.71 52.31 28.51
N ALA A 25 -9.29 53.51 28.46
CA ALA A 25 -10.43 53.88 29.28
C ALA A 25 -11.64 53.03 28.86
N GLY A 26 -12.35 52.44 29.82
CA GLY A 26 -13.71 51.95 29.57
C GLY A 26 -14.11 50.61 30.17
N ILE A 27 -13.80 50.35 31.44
CA ILE A 27 -14.64 49.43 32.25
C ILE A 27 -14.99 50.17 33.54
N SER A 28 -16.08 50.94 33.47
CA SER A 28 -16.70 51.56 34.62
C SER A 28 -17.38 50.48 35.46
N TRP A 29 -16.66 49.94 36.44
CA TRP A 29 -17.28 49.20 37.54
C TRP A 29 -18.04 50.23 38.38
N SER A 30 -19.33 50.41 38.11
CA SER A 30 -20.19 51.15 39.02
C SER A 30 -20.16 50.44 40.37
N ALA A 31 -19.39 50.98 41.32
CA ALA A 31 -19.43 50.56 42.71
C ALA A 31 -20.81 50.93 43.25
N SER A 32 -21.79 50.03 43.09
CA SER A 32 -23.04 50.08 43.83
C SER A 32 -22.68 50.06 45.31
N ARG A 33 -22.77 51.23 45.96
CA ARG A 33 -22.59 51.40 47.40
C ARG A 33 -23.59 50.47 48.09
N LEU A 34 -23.09 49.36 48.60
CA LEU A 34 -23.86 48.49 49.49
C LEU A 34 -24.28 49.28 50.74
N PRO A 35 -25.54 49.16 51.19
CA PRO A 35 -26.00 49.82 52.42
C PRO A 35 -25.15 49.35 53.61
N HIS A 36 -24.67 50.31 54.40
CA HIS A 36 -23.70 50.15 55.47
C HIS A 36 -24.25 49.50 56.75
N ASP A 37 -25.44 48.91 56.71
CA ASP A 37 -26.09 48.40 57.92
C ASP A 37 -26.89 47.12 57.65
N MET A 38 -26.18 45.99 57.70
CA MET A 38 -26.72 44.66 58.03
C MET A 38 -25.59 43.62 57.94
N TYR A 39 -24.52 43.71 58.76
CA TYR A 39 -23.62 42.55 58.90
C TYR A 39 -22.82 42.46 60.19
N PRO A 40 -23.33 41.66 61.15
CA PRO A 40 -22.47 40.98 62.13
C PRO A 40 -22.17 39.52 61.71
N ALA A 41 -22.93 38.94 60.75
CA ALA A 41 -22.84 37.52 60.39
C ALA A 41 -22.11 37.18 59.07
N SER A 42 -21.82 38.14 58.16
CA SER A 42 -21.04 37.85 56.92
C SER A 42 -19.58 38.24 56.95
N GLY A 43 -19.10 39.06 57.89
CA GLY A 43 -17.68 39.46 57.86
C GLY A 43 -16.76 38.24 57.89
N LEU A 44 -17.13 37.24 58.71
CA LEU A 44 -16.45 35.95 58.78
C LEU A 44 -16.66 35.08 57.54
N ALA A 45 -17.88 35.03 57.00
CA ALA A 45 -18.18 34.25 55.78
C ALA A 45 -17.48 34.81 54.54
N LEU A 46 -17.41 36.14 54.41
CA LEU A 46 -16.70 36.85 53.35
C LEU A 46 -15.18 36.68 53.49
N ALA A 47 -14.64 36.79 54.70
CA ALA A 47 -13.22 36.54 54.96
C ALA A 47 -12.84 35.08 54.66
N ALA A 48 -13.69 34.12 55.02
CA ALA A 48 -13.49 32.71 54.71
C ALA A 48 -13.57 32.44 53.20
N ALA A 49 -14.56 33.01 52.50
CA ALA A 49 -14.67 32.89 51.04
C ALA A 49 -13.47 33.51 50.32
N TYR A 50 -12.99 34.67 50.76
CA TYR A 50 -11.80 35.30 50.20
C TYR A 50 -10.54 34.45 50.43
N HIS A 51 -10.40 33.87 51.62
CA HIS A 51 -9.30 32.97 51.95
C HIS A 51 -9.34 31.69 51.11
N ASP A 52 -10.51 31.09 50.91
CA ASP A 52 -10.71 29.94 50.04
C ASP A 52 -10.32 30.26 48.59
N ILE A 53 -10.83 31.37 48.05
CA ILE A 53 -10.49 31.83 46.69
C ILE A 53 -8.98 32.01 46.53
N LYS A 54 -8.33 32.66 47.50
CA LYS A 54 -6.87 32.86 47.48
C LYS A 54 -6.11 31.53 47.48
N THR A 55 -6.56 30.57 48.27
CA THR A 55 -5.95 29.24 48.35
C THR A 55 -6.13 28.45 47.05
N ARG A 56 -7.33 28.50 46.46
CA ARG A 56 -7.63 27.86 45.17
C ARG A 56 -6.81 28.47 44.04
N LEU A 57 -6.66 29.80 44.01
CA LEU A 57 -5.85 30.49 43.02
C LEU A 57 -4.39 30.05 43.08
N ALA A 58 -3.81 29.99 44.28
CA ALA A 58 -2.44 29.51 44.48
C ALA A 58 -2.24 28.04 44.08
N SER A 59 -3.27 27.18 44.21
CA SER A 59 -3.23 25.80 43.69
C SER A 59 -3.20 25.79 42.16
N LEU A 60 -4.10 26.54 41.53
CA LEU A 60 -4.19 26.63 40.07
C LEU A 60 -2.90 27.17 39.44
N GLU A 61 -2.26 28.17 40.05
CA GLU A 61 -0.97 28.70 39.58
C GLU A 61 0.14 27.64 39.58
N ARG A 62 0.19 26.81 40.63
CA ARG A 62 1.13 25.68 40.71
C ARG A 62 0.83 24.59 39.67
N GLU A 63 -0.45 24.24 39.50
CA GLU A 63 -0.89 23.26 38.50
C GLU A 63 -0.60 23.74 37.08
N ASN A 64 -0.87 25.01 36.77
CA ASN A 64 -0.59 25.61 35.46
C ASN A 64 0.92 25.62 35.16
N SER A 65 1.74 25.97 36.16
CA SER A 65 3.21 25.88 36.05
C SER A 65 3.68 24.43 35.79
N SER A 66 3.04 23.45 36.42
CA SER A 66 3.32 22.02 36.19
C SER A 66 2.94 21.58 34.78
N ILE A 67 1.75 21.98 34.30
CA ILE A 67 1.28 21.71 32.94
C ILE A 67 2.24 22.35 31.92
N LYS A 68 2.63 23.60 32.10
CA LYS A 68 3.58 24.31 31.22
C LYS A 68 4.92 23.57 31.13
N ARG A 69 5.44 23.06 32.26
CA ARG A 69 6.66 22.24 32.28
C ARG A 69 6.47 20.91 31.55
N LYS A 70 5.34 20.23 31.76
CA LYS A 70 5.01 18.98 31.06
C LYS A 70 4.87 19.21 29.55
N LEU A 71 4.24 20.30 29.13
CA LEU A 71 4.07 20.64 27.72
C LEU A 71 5.44 20.86 27.05
N LYS A 72 6.34 21.64 27.69
CA LYS A 72 7.72 21.81 27.22
C LYS A 72 8.48 20.48 27.13
N HIS A 73 8.27 19.58 28.09
CA HIS A 73 8.87 18.25 28.05
C HIS A 73 8.34 17.39 26.90
N TYR A 74 7.03 17.48 26.62
CA TYR A 74 6.40 16.78 25.50
C TYR A 74 6.80 17.35 24.14
N GLU A 75 6.97 18.67 24.01
CA GLU A 75 7.52 19.29 22.79
C GLU A 75 8.90 18.72 22.43
N VAL A 76 9.73 18.43 23.43
CA VAL A 76 11.06 17.83 23.22
C VAL A 76 10.96 16.34 22.92
N LYS A 77 10.08 15.61 23.62
CA LYS A 77 9.91 14.15 23.42
C LYS A 77 9.20 13.79 22.11
N PHE A 78 8.31 14.67 21.66
CA PHE A 78 7.49 14.49 20.49
C PHE A 78 7.51 15.81 19.71
N PRO A 79 8.61 16.12 19.00
CA PRO A 79 8.67 17.27 18.12
C PRO A 79 7.51 17.17 17.13
N MET A 80 6.66 18.20 17.07
CA MET A 80 5.60 18.24 16.06
C MET A 80 6.26 18.31 14.69
N ILE A 81 6.14 17.22 13.93
CA ILE A 81 6.34 17.20 12.50
C ILE A 81 5.14 17.93 11.89
N SER A 82 5.28 19.24 11.68
CA SER A 82 4.34 19.98 10.84
C SER A 82 4.58 19.53 9.40
N GLU A 83 3.73 18.61 8.93
CA GLU A 83 3.69 18.13 7.55
C GLU A 83 3.14 19.16 6.55
N PHE A 84 2.69 20.32 7.04
CA PHE A 84 2.42 21.50 6.23
C PHE A 84 3.64 22.43 6.29
N GLY A 85 4.26 22.60 5.12
CA GLY A 85 5.60 23.13 4.96
C GLY A 85 5.82 24.52 5.55
N GLU A 86 6.86 24.63 6.36
CA GLU A 86 7.79 25.74 6.32
C GLU A 86 9.12 25.27 6.92
N GLU A 87 10.11 25.27 6.05
CA GLU A 87 11.52 25.08 6.31
C GLU A 87 11.96 25.99 7.47
N ARG A 88 12.78 25.43 8.39
CA ARG A 88 13.64 26.12 9.39
C ARG A 88 13.24 25.99 10.87
N THR A 89 13.24 24.77 11.36
CA THR A 89 13.95 24.48 12.62
C THR A 89 14.69 23.16 12.44
N LEU A 90 16.03 23.20 12.53
CA LEU A 90 16.90 22.02 12.54
C LEU A 90 16.39 21.05 13.61
N CYS A 91 15.64 20.03 13.22
CA CYS A 91 15.31 18.93 14.11
C CYS A 91 16.46 17.93 14.06
N CYS A 92 17.40 18.04 14.99
CA CYS A 92 18.49 17.08 15.19
C CYS A 92 18.01 15.68 15.62
N SER A 93 16.69 15.41 15.74
CA SER A 93 16.15 14.07 16.01
C SER A 93 15.43 13.44 14.81
N CYS A 94 15.43 14.06 13.63
CA CYS A 94 14.80 13.52 12.41
C CYS A 94 15.72 12.66 11.55
N GLU A 95 16.97 12.41 11.96
CA GLU A 95 17.88 11.48 11.27
C GLU A 95 17.28 10.07 11.04
N PRO A 96 16.48 9.48 11.95
CA PRO A 96 15.87 8.16 11.70
C PRO A 96 14.78 8.21 10.62
N VAL A 97 13.89 9.21 10.69
CA VAL A 97 12.68 9.27 9.84
C VAL A 97 13.02 9.49 8.37
N VAL A 98 13.98 10.37 8.07
CA VAL A 98 14.39 10.62 6.68
C VAL A 98 15.13 9.41 6.09
N LYS A 99 15.94 8.72 6.90
CA LYS A 99 16.67 7.52 6.48
C LYS A 99 15.72 6.35 6.20
N ASP A 100 14.70 6.18 7.03
CA ASP A 100 13.67 5.15 6.86
C ASP A 100 12.83 5.41 5.60
N THR A 101 12.49 6.66 5.28
CA THR A 101 11.77 6.97 4.03
C THR A 101 12.59 6.63 2.77
N SER A 102 13.91 6.86 2.80
CA SER A 102 14.80 6.52 1.68
C SER A 102 14.98 5.00 1.51
N ALA A 103 15.08 4.27 2.63
CA ALA A 103 15.17 2.81 2.63
C ALA A 103 13.88 2.19 2.08
N ILE A 104 12.72 2.66 2.56
CA ILE A 104 11.40 2.20 2.08
C ILE A 104 11.22 2.48 0.58
N GLN A 105 11.63 3.66 0.10
CA GLN A 105 11.58 3.96 -1.34
C GLN A 105 12.48 3.00 -2.13
N SER A 106 13.71 2.75 -1.66
CA SER A 106 14.62 1.82 -2.33
C SER A 106 14.06 0.40 -2.37
N GLU A 107 13.48 -0.10 -1.28
CA GLU A 107 12.81 -1.41 -1.22
C GLU A 107 11.60 -1.46 -2.14
N THR A 108 10.79 -0.40 -2.18
CA THR A 108 9.63 -0.30 -3.08
C THR A 108 10.06 -0.40 -4.53
N THR A 109 11.13 0.30 -4.94
CA THR A 109 11.66 0.21 -6.31
C THR A 109 12.23 -1.16 -6.63
N ASN A 110 12.92 -1.79 -5.66
CA ASN A 110 13.48 -3.14 -5.81
C ASN A 110 12.38 -4.20 -5.97
N LEU A 111 11.34 -4.14 -5.13
CA LEU A 111 10.19 -5.02 -5.23
C LEU A 111 9.45 -4.83 -6.54
N GLN A 112 9.25 -3.58 -6.98
CA GLN A 112 8.63 -3.29 -8.26
C GLN A 112 9.42 -3.88 -9.44
N GLN A 113 10.75 -3.77 -9.44
CA GLN A 113 11.60 -4.40 -10.44
C GLN A 113 11.45 -5.93 -10.43
N ARG A 114 11.41 -6.53 -9.24
CA ARG A 114 11.25 -7.99 -9.09
C ARG A 114 9.88 -8.45 -9.58
N ILE A 115 8.82 -7.71 -9.28
CA ILE A 115 7.46 -7.96 -9.79
C ILE A 115 7.46 -7.90 -11.31
N ASN A 116 8.08 -6.88 -11.90
CA ASN A 116 8.15 -6.75 -13.37
C ASN A 116 8.92 -7.91 -14.01
N SER A 117 10.04 -8.34 -13.41
CA SER A 117 10.81 -9.51 -13.86
C SER A 117 9.97 -10.78 -13.82
N LEU A 118 9.31 -11.05 -12.70
CA LEU A 118 8.46 -12.23 -12.53
C LEU A 118 7.26 -12.21 -13.49
N THR A 119 6.68 -11.05 -13.74
CA THR A 119 5.58 -10.88 -14.70
C THR A 119 6.05 -11.24 -16.12
N GLN A 120 7.24 -10.79 -16.51
CA GLN A 120 7.81 -11.12 -17.82
C GLN A 120 8.16 -12.61 -17.93
N GLU A 121 8.72 -13.21 -16.88
CA GLU A 121 9.02 -14.64 -16.84
C GLU A 121 7.75 -15.49 -16.93
N LEU A 122 6.70 -15.11 -16.21
CA LEU A 122 5.39 -15.76 -16.27
C LEU A 122 4.80 -15.73 -17.69
N GLN A 123 4.85 -14.57 -18.35
CA GLN A 123 4.37 -14.43 -19.72
C GLN A 123 5.16 -15.31 -20.70
N LYS A 124 6.50 -15.32 -20.59
CA LYS A 124 7.35 -16.22 -21.39
C LYS A 124 7.08 -17.69 -21.10
N SER A 125 6.78 -18.04 -19.86
CA SER A 125 6.42 -19.40 -19.47
C SER A 125 5.11 -19.82 -20.13
N LYS A 126 4.10 -18.95 -20.12
CA LYS A 126 2.80 -19.19 -20.76
C LYS A 126 2.93 -19.41 -22.27
N GLU A 127 3.75 -18.61 -22.95
CA GLU A 127 4.02 -18.80 -24.39
C GLU A 127 4.76 -20.12 -24.68
N ARG A 128 5.60 -20.59 -23.76
CA ARG A 128 6.25 -21.90 -23.90
C ARG A 128 5.29 -23.05 -23.67
N GLU A 129 4.37 -22.90 -22.72
CA GLU A 129 3.30 -23.86 -22.44
C GLU A 129 2.40 -24.03 -23.67
N GLU A 130 1.94 -22.92 -24.27
CA GLU A 130 1.16 -22.95 -25.52
C GLU A 130 1.87 -23.71 -26.65
N ARG A 131 3.19 -23.50 -26.81
CA ARG A 131 3.98 -24.26 -27.79
C ARG A 131 4.11 -25.75 -27.45
N LEU A 132 4.08 -26.12 -26.17
CA LEU A 132 4.11 -27.53 -25.78
C LEU A 132 2.81 -28.23 -26.12
N GLU A 133 1.66 -27.54 -26.03
CA GLU A 133 0.39 -28.07 -26.51
C GLU A 133 0.46 -28.43 -28.01
N ASP A 134 1.03 -27.56 -28.85
CA ASP A 134 1.22 -27.84 -30.28
C ASP A 134 2.10 -29.07 -30.52
N VAL A 135 3.19 -29.20 -29.75
CA VAL A 135 4.11 -30.35 -29.85
C VAL A 135 3.44 -31.65 -29.41
N ILE A 136 2.65 -31.63 -28.34
CA ILE A 136 1.87 -32.78 -27.87
C ILE A 136 0.89 -33.20 -28.95
N GLN A 137 0.14 -32.26 -29.53
CA GLN A 137 -0.83 -32.57 -30.59
C GLN A 137 -0.14 -33.17 -31.83
N ALA A 138 1.01 -32.63 -32.24
CA ALA A 138 1.79 -33.19 -33.34
C ALA A 138 2.28 -34.61 -33.02
N TYR A 139 2.72 -34.86 -31.79
CA TYR A 139 3.15 -36.18 -31.35
C TYR A 139 2.00 -37.20 -31.37
N GLU A 140 0.82 -36.82 -30.85
CA GLU A 140 -0.38 -37.66 -30.88
C GLU A 140 -0.80 -38.02 -32.30
N LYS A 141 -0.77 -37.04 -33.22
CA LYS A 141 -1.05 -37.27 -34.64
C LYS A 141 -0.08 -38.28 -35.26
N ILE A 142 1.22 -38.08 -35.06
CA ILE A 142 2.25 -39.01 -35.56
C ILE A 142 2.05 -40.40 -34.97
N HIS A 143 1.73 -40.50 -33.68
CA HIS A 143 1.48 -41.77 -33.02
C HIS A 143 0.28 -42.51 -33.64
N LEU A 144 -0.81 -41.80 -33.94
CA LEU A 144 -1.98 -42.36 -34.60
C LEU A 144 -1.66 -42.82 -36.04
N GLU A 145 -0.97 -42.00 -36.82
CA GLU A 145 -0.54 -42.33 -38.19
C GLU A 145 0.37 -43.56 -38.20
N LYS A 146 1.34 -43.63 -37.27
CA LYS A 146 2.20 -44.80 -37.09
C LYS A 146 1.39 -46.07 -36.82
N SER A 147 0.39 -46.00 -35.93
CA SER A 147 -0.49 -47.15 -35.65
C SER A 147 -1.29 -47.59 -36.88
N ASN A 148 -1.76 -46.64 -37.69
CA ASN A 148 -2.47 -46.94 -38.93
C ASN A 148 -1.58 -47.63 -39.96
N VAL A 149 -0.37 -47.08 -40.19
CA VAL A 149 0.62 -47.68 -41.09
C VAL A 149 1.01 -49.09 -40.63
N GLN A 150 1.20 -49.30 -39.32
CA GLN A 150 1.50 -50.62 -38.78
C GLN A 150 0.38 -51.61 -39.08
N ARG A 151 -0.87 -51.23 -38.87
CA ARG A 151 -2.03 -52.08 -39.14
C ARG A 151 -2.14 -52.45 -40.62
N ASP A 152 -1.85 -51.52 -41.52
CA ASP A 152 -1.89 -51.77 -42.96
C ASP A 152 -0.72 -52.65 -43.41
N LEU A 153 0.45 -52.50 -42.80
CA LEU A 153 1.58 -53.40 -43.01
C LEU A 153 1.23 -54.83 -42.58
N ASP A 154 0.60 -55.01 -41.42
CA ASP A 154 0.20 -56.33 -40.91
C ASP A 154 -0.82 -57.02 -41.85
N LYS A 155 -1.78 -56.26 -42.39
CA LYS A 155 -2.73 -56.77 -43.41
C LYS A 155 -2.01 -57.19 -44.68
N MET A 156 -1.08 -56.37 -45.17
CA MET A 156 -0.31 -56.67 -46.38
C MET A 156 0.54 -57.92 -46.19
N LEU A 157 1.17 -58.06 -45.03
CA LEU A 157 1.94 -59.25 -44.65
C LEU A 157 1.05 -60.51 -44.65
N LEU A 158 -0.17 -60.42 -44.11
CA LEU A 158 -1.12 -61.53 -44.11
C LEU A 158 -1.54 -61.94 -45.54
N ILE A 159 -1.82 -60.96 -46.40
CA ILE A 159 -2.13 -61.20 -47.82
C ILE A 159 -0.94 -61.88 -48.51
N TYR A 160 0.28 -61.38 -48.30
CA TYR A 160 1.48 -61.94 -48.89
C TYR A 160 1.72 -63.40 -48.47
N GLN A 161 1.55 -63.71 -47.18
CA GLN A 161 1.64 -65.08 -46.68
C GLN A 161 0.59 -66.00 -47.30
N LEU A 162 -0.64 -65.51 -47.49
CA LEU A 162 -1.71 -66.27 -48.15
C LEU A 162 -1.38 -66.56 -49.61
N LEU A 163 -0.87 -65.55 -50.34
CA LEU A 163 -0.46 -65.68 -51.73
C LEU A 163 0.66 -66.73 -51.90
N ILE A 164 1.67 -66.71 -51.02
CA ILE A 164 2.73 -67.73 -51.04
C ILE A 164 2.15 -69.13 -50.82
N LYS A 165 1.31 -69.32 -49.80
CA LYS A 165 0.66 -70.61 -49.53
C LYS A 165 -0.13 -71.10 -50.73
N MET A 166 -0.87 -70.21 -51.38
CA MET A 166 -1.63 -70.54 -52.58
C MET A 166 -0.73 -70.95 -53.75
N LEU A 167 0.36 -70.21 -54.00
CA LEU A 167 1.33 -70.53 -55.05
C LEU A 167 1.99 -71.90 -54.84
N ILE A 168 2.41 -72.20 -53.60
CA ILE A 168 2.97 -73.50 -53.23
C ILE A 168 1.95 -74.62 -53.51
N ASN A 169 0.71 -74.46 -53.02
CA ASN A 169 -0.35 -75.45 -53.23
C ASN A 169 -0.66 -75.70 -54.71
N LEU A 170 -0.72 -74.63 -55.52
CA LEU A 170 -0.93 -74.74 -56.96
C LEU A 170 0.23 -75.47 -57.65
N THR A 171 1.47 -75.22 -57.23
CA THR A 171 2.66 -75.86 -57.78
C THR A 171 2.67 -77.36 -57.47
N ILE A 172 2.34 -77.73 -56.22
CA ILE A 172 2.19 -79.13 -55.81
C ILE A 172 1.09 -79.81 -56.63
N LYS A 173 -0.08 -79.17 -56.77
CA LYS A 173 -1.22 -79.73 -57.52
C LYS A 173 -0.87 -79.94 -59.00
N LYS A 174 -0.14 -79.00 -59.62
CA LYS A 174 0.34 -79.15 -61.00
C LYS A 174 1.28 -80.35 -61.13
N HIS A 175 2.23 -80.51 -60.21
CA HIS A 175 3.18 -81.62 -60.22
C HIS A 175 2.49 -82.97 -60.03
N GLN A 176 1.52 -83.08 -59.11
CA GLN A 176 0.72 -84.29 -58.90
C GLN A 176 -0.12 -84.66 -60.12
N ASN A 177 -0.67 -83.67 -60.82
CA ASN A 177 -1.46 -83.93 -62.03
C ASN A 177 -0.58 -84.43 -63.19
N ALA A 178 0.65 -83.90 -63.33
CA ALA A 178 1.60 -84.37 -64.34
C ALA A 178 1.97 -85.84 -64.11
N LEU A 179 2.27 -86.23 -62.87
CA LEU A 179 2.58 -87.61 -62.48
C LEU A 179 1.40 -88.60 -62.63
N ARG A 180 0.17 -88.12 -62.78
CA ARG A 180 -1.01 -88.99 -63.03
C ARG A 180 -1.29 -89.22 -64.51
N GLN A 181 -0.64 -88.46 -65.40
CA GLN A 181 -0.83 -88.57 -66.84
C GLN A 181 0.29 -89.37 -67.54
N GLU A 182 1.35 -89.74 -66.80
CA GLU A 182 2.34 -90.77 -67.17
C GLU A 182 1.89 -92.14 -66.67
#